data_AF-A0A2M9L386-F1
#
_entry.id   AF-A0A2M9L386-F1
#
_cell.length_a   1.000
_cell.length_b   1.000
_cell.length_c   1.000
_cell.angle_alpha   90.00
_cell.angle_beta   90.00
_cell.angle_gamma   90.00
#
_symmetry.space_group_name_H-M   'P 1'
#
loop_
_entity.id
_entity.type
_entity.pdbx_description
1 polymer ?
#
loop_
_entity_poly.entity_id
_entity_poly.type
_entity_poly.pdbx_seq_one_letter_code
_entity_poly.pdbx_strand_id
1 'polypeptide(L)'
;AAGSAAKVRADDVRIVENAPATRTGTVAYEDFEAVDQGWGPFLKGDAGGSTDPRTHISQLNAPYTQAGWNGKLIDDVLGGKESLKSHEENTGLVYRTAPWTVPMKDGHRYKVEFAYQSSHAGAYSWVEGYDRVADGKAASTETRATPIGQQRTTGHFSRTLTAGCGDTWTGLRKLPGAPEGADFVLDGFTVTDLGPAPAGEEAVCGTLGVAADAETLEPGVPNTVKATFGNDEASAATGVKLALTVPEGWQAEPAGPVAFDSVAPGAKVTGSWRVTPPVDAPYDTYALEATATYAVEGAGRTLGAGTSVRTLPPPPTKDGWASDLDWTASQNGWGPVERDRSNGEAGAGDGGPLKIGGVAYDKGLGTHAPAKIRYYLGGKCTSFTAEVGVDDVQTTRGSVRFSVTADGTEKVASPVLGAADPAWELTADVTGAKYVELVVQDGGDGNGNDHADWGNARFHCGG
;
A
#
# COMPACT_ATOMS: atom_id res chain seq x y z
N ALA A 1 17.98 33.03 2.40
CA ALA A 1 19.01 32.01 2.06
C ALA A 1 20.40 32.57 2.36
N ALA A 2 21.06 32.09 3.41
CA ALA A 2 22.37 32.58 3.88
C ALA A 2 23.53 32.03 3.02
N GLY A 3 23.54 32.34 1.72
CA GLY A 3 24.60 31.88 0.80
C GLY A 3 24.54 30.40 0.44
N SER A 4 23.38 29.75 0.58
CA SER A 4 23.20 28.34 0.21
C SER A 4 23.45 28.13 -1.29
N ALA A 5 24.17 27.07 -1.64
CA ALA A 5 24.38 26.63 -3.02
C ALA A 5 23.19 25.82 -3.59
N ALA A 6 22.12 25.62 -2.80
CA ALA A 6 20.93 24.90 -3.24
C ALA A 6 20.27 25.61 -4.44
N LYS A 7 19.96 24.83 -5.48
CA LYS A 7 19.26 25.33 -6.68
C LYS A 7 17.75 25.31 -6.43
N VAL A 8 17.11 26.47 -6.56
CA VAL A 8 15.65 26.60 -6.58
C VAL A 8 15.21 26.78 -8.03
N ARG A 9 14.18 26.05 -8.47
CA ARG A 9 13.56 26.21 -9.79
C ARG A 9 12.18 26.82 -9.61
N ALA A 10 11.82 27.73 -10.50
CA ALA A 10 10.49 28.31 -10.60
C ALA A 10 10.10 28.36 -12.08
N ASP A 11 8.84 28.09 -12.36
CA ASP A 11 8.24 28.16 -13.69
C ASP A 11 6.74 28.46 -13.52
N ASP A 12 6.02 28.74 -14.62
CA ASP A 12 4.55 28.90 -14.63
C ASP A 12 4.00 29.92 -13.63
N VAL A 13 4.65 31.09 -13.51
CA VAL A 13 4.16 32.17 -12.65
C VAL A 13 2.78 32.63 -13.13
N ARG A 14 1.75 32.29 -12.36
CA ARG A 14 0.35 32.62 -12.63
C ARG A 14 -0.13 33.73 -11.70
N ILE A 15 -0.72 34.77 -12.27
CA ILE A 15 -1.42 35.83 -11.54
C ILE A 15 -2.88 35.77 -11.95
N VAL A 16 -3.75 35.50 -10.99
CA VAL A 16 -5.20 35.35 -11.19
C VAL A 16 -5.93 36.06 -10.05
N GLU A 17 -7.08 36.63 -10.36
CA GLU A 17 -7.98 37.14 -9.33
C GLU A 17 -8.53 35.97 -8.53
N ASN A 18 -8.43 36.04 -7.20
CA ASN A 18 -9.02 35.04 -6.32
C ASN A 18 -9.47 35.69 -4.99
N ALA A 19 -10.45 35.07 -4.33
CA ALA A 19 -11.00 35.51 -3.05
C ALA A 19 -11.21 34.32 -2.09
N PRO A 20 -10.14 33.57 -1.74
CA PRO A 20 -10.25 32.44 -0.82
C PRO A 20 -10.77 32.89 0.53
N ALA A 21 -11.61 32.06 1.15
CA ALA A 21 -12.13 32.35 2.47
C ALA A 21 -11.00 32.36 3.51
N THR A 22 -11.16 33.18 4.55
CA THR A 22 -10.21 33.22 5.67
C THR A 22 -10.96 33.09 6.99
N ARG A 23 -10.29 32.51 7.98
CA ARG A 23 -10.84 32.34 9.32
C ARG A 23 -9.84 32.87 10.35
N THR A 24 -10.31 33.76 11.22
CA THR A 24 -9.44 34.36 12.24
C THR A 24 -8.93 33.29 13.21
N GLY A 25 -7.63 33.32 13.51
CA GLY A 25 -6.99 32.39 14.45
C GLY A 25 -6.52 31.07 13.84
N THR A 26 -6.70 30.87 12.53
CA THR A 26 -6.26 29.65 11.83
C THR A 26 -4.97 29.92 11.05
N VAL A 27 -4.08 28.93 10.94
CA VAL A 27 -2.94 28.96 10.01
C VAL A 27 -3.35 28.58 8.59
N ALA A 28 -4.44 27.82 8.45
CA ALA A 28 -5.06 27.51 7.17
C ALA A 28 -6.57 27.32 7.37
N TYR A 29 -7.36 27.84 6.43
CA TYR A 29 -8.78 27.57 6.30
C TYR A 29 -9.12 27.46 4.82
N GLU A 30 -9.87 26.43 4.45
CA GLU A 30 -10.33 26.19 3.08
C GLU A 30 -11.74 25.60 3.10
N ASP A 31 -12.70 26.31 2.53
CA ASP A 31 -14.07 25.85 2.28
C ASP A 31 -14.32 25.44 0.82
N PHE A 32 -13.26 25.46 0.00
CA PHE A 32 -13.23 25.03 -1.39
C PHE A 32 -14.05 25.86 -2.38
N GLU A 33 -14.66 26.97 -1.95
CA GLU A 33 -15.56 27.80 -2.79
C GLU A 33 -14.81 28.77 -3.73
N ALA A 34 -13.50 28.91 -3.54
CA ALA A 34 -12.66 29.84 -4.28
C ALA A 34 -11.26 29.26 -4.53
N VAL A 35 -11.21 27.97 -4.89
CA VAL A 35 -9.97 27.31 -5.33
C VAL A 35 -9.66 27.72 -6.77
N ASP A 36 -8.51 28.33 -7.01
CA ASP A 36 -8.13 28.81 -8.35
C ASP A 36 -7.69 27.68 -9.30
N GLN A 37 -7.06 26.64 -8.74
CA GLN A 37 -6.67 25.39 -9.36
C GLN A 37 -6.33 24.36 -8.27
N GLY A 38 -6.34 23.07 -8.63
CA GLY A 38 -5.93 22.01 -7.72
C GLY A 38 -6.94 21.79 -6.58
N TRP A 39 -6.44 21.51 -5.38
CA TRP A 39 -7.23 20.99 -4.25
C TRP A 39 -7.06 21.84 -2.98
N GLY A 40 -7.00 23.17 -3.12
CA GLY A 40 -6.78 24.09 -2.00
C GLY A 40 -5.39 23.89 -1.38
N PRO A 41 -5.27 23.63 -0.05
CA PRO A 41 -3.98 23.47 0.61
C PRO A 41 -3.33 22.09 0.35
N PHE A 42 -4.00 21.19 -0.36
CA PHE A 42 -3.57 19.82 -0.56
C PHE A 42 -2.83 19.62 -1.88
N LEU A 43 -1.82 18.77 -1.84
CA LEU A 43 -1.02 18.33 -2.97
C LEU A 43 -1.22 16.83 -3.17
N LYS A 44 -1.23 16.40 -4.43
CA LYS A 44 -1.31 14.97 -4.78
C LYS A 44 -0.19 14.17 -4.12
N GLY A 45 -0.56 13.05 -3.50
CA GLY A 45 0.38 12.07 -2.97
C GLY A 45 0.77 11.00 -3.99
N ASP A 46 1.28 9.88 -3.48
CA ASP A 46 1.81 8.76 -4.29
C ASP A 46 0.74 7.77 -4.77
N ALA A 47 -0.53 7.92 -4.36
CA ALA A 47 -1.63 7.09 -4.84
C ALA A 47 -1.69 7.07 -6.37
N GLY A 48 -1.55 5.87 -6.93
CA GLY A 48 -1.53 5.63 -8.39
C GLY A 48 -0.30 6.22 -9.12
N GLY A 49 0.74 6.66 -8.41
CA GLY A 49 1.95 7.23 -9.01
C GLY A 49 1.68 8.52 -9.81
N SER A 50 2.23 8.62 -11.02
CA SER A 50 1.89 9.69 -11.96
C SER A 50 0.68 9.26 -12.79
N THR A 51 -0.48 9.84 -12.50
CA THR A 51 -1.76 9.46 -13.10
C THR A 51 -2.71 10.65 -13.12
N ASP A 52 -3.81 10.53 -13.85
CA ASP A 52 -4.96 11.41 -13.70
C ASP A 52 -5.66 11.06 -12.37
N PRO A 53 -5.50 11.88 -11.31
CA PRO A 53 -6.05 11.55 -10.01
C PRO A 53 -7.58 11.55 -10.04
N ARG A 54 -8.19 10.71 -9.21
CA ARG A 54 -9.65 10.64 -9.04
C ARG A 54 -10.14 11.53 -7.91
N THR A 55 -9.35 12.56 -7.59
CA THR A 55 -9.64 13.59 -6.60
C THR A 55 -9.82 14.92 -7.29
N HIS A 56 -10.89 15.65 -6.95
CA HIS A 56 -11.21 16.94 -7.55
C HIS A 56 -12.13 17.78 -6.67
N ILE A 57 -12.26 19.06 -7.01
CA ILE A 57 -13.32 19.93 -6.46
C ILE A 57 -14.63 19.54 -7.13
N SER A 58 -15.51 18.91 -6.36
CA SER A 58 -16.85 18.53 -6.80
C SER A 58 -17.82 19.69 -6.65
N GLN A 59 -18.86 19.73 -7.49
CA GLN A 59 -19.80 20.85 -7.57
C GLN A 59 -21.24 20.41 -7.31
N LEU A 60 -22.00 21.24 -6.61
CA LEU A 60 -23.38 20.96 -6.23
C LEU A 60 -24.31 21.04 -7.44
N ASN A 61 -25.01 19.94 -7.72
CA ASN A 61 -26.12 19.87 -8.66
C ASN A 61 -27.19 18.93 -8.10
N ALA A 62 -27.96 19.43 -7.14
CA ALA A 62 -28.99 18.65 -6.48
C ALA A 62 -30.19 18.35 -7.43
N PRO A 63 -30.81 17.16 -7.34
CA PRO A 63 -30.51 16.10 -6.37
C PRO A 63 -29.36 15.16 -6.78
N TYR A 64 -28.84 15.27 -8.01
CA TYR A 64 -27.97 14.28 -8.65
C TYR A 64 -26.65 14.03 -7.93
N THR A 65 -26.10 15.08 -7.33
CA THR A 65 -24.81 15.04 -6.60
C THR A 65 -24.97 14.69 -5.12
N GLN A 66 -26.22 14.56 -4.63
CA GLN A 66 -26.50 14.34 -3.22
C GLN A 66 -26.91 12.89 -2.94
N ALA A 67 -26.69 12.46 -1.70
CA ALA A 67 -27.01 11.13 -1.25
C ALA A 67 -28.49 10.77 -1.51
N GLY A 68 -28.74 9.50 -1.82
CA GLY A 68 -30.06 8.95 -2.10
C GLY A 68 -30.49 9.01 -3.57
N TRP A 69 -30.02 9.98 -4.37
CA TRP A 69 -30.30 9.97 -5.81
C TRP A 69 -29.58 8.79 -6.48
N ASN A 70 -30.32 7.97 -7.23
CA ASN A 70 -29.82 6.74 -7.86
C ASN A 70 -29.03 5.81 -6.90
N GLY A 71 -29.40 5.77 -5.61
CA GLY A 71 -28.73 4.93 -4.62
C GLY A 71 -27.36 5.44 -4.17
N LYS A 72 -26.96 6.67 -4.52
CA LYS A 72 -25.71 7.30 -4.08
C LYS A 72 -25.59 7.29 -2.56
N LEU A 73 -24.42 6.86 -2.05
CA LEU A 73 -24.21 6.60 -0.61
C LEU A 73 -23.89 7.84 0.22
N ILE A 74 -23.24 8.84 -0.38
CA ILE A 74 -22.78 10.07 0.27
C ILE A 74 -23.01 11.28 -0.65
N ASP A 75 -23.04 12.48 -0.07
CA ASP A 75 -23.09 13.73 -0.81
C ASP A 75 -21.74 14.03 -1.47
N ASP A 76 -21.76 14.56 -2.71
CA ASP A 76 -20.55 15.11 -3.33
C ASP A 76 -20.17 16.46 -2.71
N VAL A 77 -21.15 17.28 -2.32
CA VAL A 77 -20.92 18.59 -1.69
C VAL A 77 -21.56 18.65 -0.30
N LEU A 78 -20.77 19.03 0.72
CA LEU A 78 -21.16 19.01 2.13
C LEU A 78 -21.64 20.39 2.62
N GLY A 79 -21.07 21.46 2.10
CA GLY A 79 -21.38 22.85 2.38
C GLY A 79 -21.21 23.70 1.10
N GLY A 80 -21.82 24.89 1.09
CA GLY A 80 -21.68 25.81 -0.05
C GLY A 80 -22.10 25.20 -1.39
N LYS A 81 -21.25 25.35 -2.40
CA LYS A 81 -21.41 24.82 -3.76
C LYS A 81 -20.33 23.82 -4.13
N GLU A 82 -19.22 23.78 -3.40
CA GLU A 82 -18.04 23.02 -3.74
C GLU A 82 -17.49 22.24 -2.54
N SER A 83 -16.87 21.10 -2.79
CA SER A 83 -16.20 20.30 -1.76
C SER A 83 -15.08 19.48 -2.41
N LEU A 84 -14.08 19.08 -1.64
CA LEU A 84 -13.02 18.22 -2.14
C LEU A 84 -13.45 16.75 -2.05
N LYS A 85 -13.58 16.10 -3.21
CA LYS A 85 -14.01 14.71 -3.34
C LYS A 85 -12.88 13.82 -3.87
N SER A 86 -12.67 12.69 -3.21
CA SER A 86 -11.90 11.55 -3.71
C SER A 86 -12.83 10.39 -4.06
N HIS A 87 -12.89 10.04 -5.34
CA HIS A 87 -13.71 8.95 -5.86
C HIS A 87 -12.86 7.72 -6.14
N GLU A 88 -13.14 6.59 -5.46
CA GLU A 88 -12.45 5.31 -5.70
C GLU A 88 -10.94 5.45 -5.96
N GLU A 89 -10.28 6.23 -5.09
CA GLU A 89 -8.87 6.56 -5.30
C GLU A 89 -7.98 5.32 -5.24
N ASN A 90 -6.82 5.43 -5.87
CA ASN A 90 -5.81 4.39 -5.83
C ASN A 90 -5.26 4.23 -4.41
N THR A 91 -4.83 3.01 -4.06
CA THR A 91 -4.16 2.74 -2.78
C THR A 91 -2.90 3.59 -2.63
N GLY A 92 -2.68 4.16 -1.45
CA GLY A 92 -1.55 5.06 -1.18
C GLY A 92 -1.98 6.37 -0.55
N LEU A 93 -1.05 7.31 -0.42
CA LEU A 93 -1.33 8.67 0.02
C LEU A 93 -2.05 9.41 -1.11
N VAL A 94 -3.32 9.76 -0.90
CA VAL A 94 -4.15 10.43 -1.91
C VAL A 94 -3.69 11.87 -2.06
N TYR A 95 -3.63 12.59 -0.95
CA TYR A 95 -3.10 13.95 -0.87
C TYR A 95 -2.63 14.29 0.53
N ARG A 96 -1.83 15.35 0.64
CA ARG A 96 -1.36 15.92 1.91
C ARG A 96 -1.08 17.41 1.80
N THR A 97 -1.01 18.09 2.94
CA THR A 97 -0.51 19.46 3.04
C THR A 97 1.01 19.51 2.87
N ALA A 98 1.57 20.72 2.76
CA ALA A 98 3.01 20.96 2.81
C ALA A 98 3.29 22.25 3.60
N PRO A 99 4.54 22.50 4.05
CA PRO A 99 4.86 23.69 4.85
C PRO A 99 4.50 25.02 4.19
N TRP A 100 4.46 25.08 2.86
CA TRP A 100 4.08 26.30 2.12
C TRP A 100 2.58 26.48 1.92
N THR A 101 1.76 25.43 2.12
CA THR A 101 0.29 25.53 2.10
C THR A 101 -0.29 25.61 3.51
N VAL A 102 0.31 24.91 4.47
CA VAL A 102 -0.07 24.91 5.88
C VAL A 102 1.19 25.01 6.73
N PRO A 103 1.63 26.23 7.08
CA PRO A 103 2.86 26.42 7.84
C PRO A 103 2.64 26.03 9.31
N MET A 104 3.30 24.96 9.72
CA MET A 104 3.34 24.50 11.11
C MET A 104 4.73 24.73 11.68
N LYS A 105 4.80 25.35 12.86
CA LYS A 105 6.04 25.66 13.55
C LYS A 105 6.42 24.52 14.49
N ASP A 106 7.69 24.10 14.42
CA ASP A 106 8.24 23.10 15.34
C ASP A 106 8.04 23.50 16.82
N GLY A 107 7.63 22.53 17.62
CA GLY A 107 7.32 22.69 19.04
C GLY A 107 5.94 23.29 19.32
N HIS A 108 5.10 23.54 18.32
CA HIS A 108 3.71 23.97 18.49
C HIS A 108 2.73 22.80 18.31
N ARG A 109 1.54 22.94 18.90
CA ARG A 109 0.40 22.05 18.66
C ARG A 109 -0.58 22.67 17.69
N TYR A 110 -1.13 21.83 16.82
CA TYR A 110 -2.09 22.24 15.81
C TYR A 110 -3.35 21.38 15.91
N LYS A 111 -4.51 22.03 15.87
CA LYS A 111 -5.80 21.36 15.75
C LYS A 111 -6.20 21.33 14.28
N VAL A 112 -6.36 20.14 13.73
CA VAL A 112 -6.84 19.86 12.36
C VAL A 112 -8.30 19.45 12.44
N GLU A 113 -9.16 20.14 11.70
CA GLU A 113 -10.61 19.92 11.69
C GLU A 113 -11.18 20.01 10.28
N PHE A 114 -12.25 19.26 10.01
CA PHE A 114 -13.03 19.37 8.78
C PHE A 114 -14.37 18.63 8.91
N ALA A 115 -15.34 19.03 8.09
CA ALA A 115 -16.54 18.24 7.84
C ALA A 115 -16.21 17.13 6.84
N TYR A 116 -16.81 15.95 7.00
CA TYR A 116 -16.59 14.86 6.04
C TYR A 116 -17.78 13.91 5.88
N GLN A 117 -17.78 13.20 4.76
CA GLN A 117 -18.51 11.94 4.57
C GLN A 117 -17.57 10.87 4.02
N SER A 118 -17.81 9.62 4.41
CA SER A 118 -17.05 8.45 3.97
C SER A 118 -18.02 7.31 3.69
N SER A 119 -18.01 6.80 2.48
CA SER A 119 -18.98 5.79 2.02
C SER A 119 -18.82 4.42 2.68
N HIS A 120 -17.58 4.04 3.03
CA HIS A 120 -17.21 2.72 3.53
C HIS A 120 -16.20 2.81 4.68
N ALA A 121 -16.36 1.96 5.69
CA ALA A 121 -15.36 1.80 6.74
C ALA A 121 -14.14 1.04 6.20
N GLY A 122 -12.95 1.31 6.75
CA GLY A 122 -11.73 0.60 6.37
C GLY A 122 -11.19 0.97 4.98
N ALA A 123 -11.78 1.96 4.30
CA ALA A 123 -11.31 2.42 3.00
C ALA A 123 -10.20 3.49 3.10
N TYR A 124 -10.27 4.35 4.12
CA TYR A 124 -9.40 5.51 4.26
C TYR A 124 -8.89 5.68 5.69
N SER A 125 -7.73 6.31 5.81
CA SER A 125 -7.19 6.85 7.05
C SER A 125 -6.80 8.31 6.86
N TRP A 126 -7.04 9.13 7.87
CA TRP A 126 -6.42 10.44 7.97
C TRP A 126 -5.03 10.28 8.57
N VAL A 127 -4.01 10.75 7.87
CA VAL A 127 -2.61 10.51 8.19
C VAL A 127 -1.87 11.80 8.55
N GLU A 128 -0.87 11.66 9.41
CA GLU A 128 0.03 12.72 9.85
C GLU A 128 1.46 12.22 9.68
N GLY A 129 2.36 13.14 9.34
CA GLY A 129 3.74 12.80 9.13
C GLY A 129 4.63 14.04 9.02
N TYR A 130 5.86 13.79 8.63
CA TYR A 130 6.82 14.85 8.37
C TYR A 130 7.76 14.45 7.24
N ASP A 131 8.28 15.45 6.55
CA ASP A 131 9.36 15.29 5.59
C ASP A 131 10.68 15.78 6.19
N ARG A 132 11.76 15.07 5.86
CA ARG A 132 13.12 15.42 6.24
C ARG A 132 14.07 15.22 5.08
N VAL A 133 15.15 16.00 5.09
CA VAL A 133 16.31 15.75 4.23
C VAL A 133 17.44 15.24 5.12
N ALA A 134 17.80 13.98 4.98
CA ALA A 134 18.95 13.35 5.64
C ALA A 134 19.93 12.87 4.58
N ASP A 135 21.22 13.19 4.74
CA ASP A 135 22.28 12.84 3.79
C ASP A 135 21.98 13.21 2.32
N GLY A 136 21.32 14.35 2.11
CA GLY A 136 20.93 14.85 0.78
C GLY A 136 19.77 14.09 0.13
N LYS A 137 19.13 13.15 0.84
CA LYS A 137 17.93 12.44 0.39
C LYS A 137 16.71 12.93 1.16
N ALA A 138 15.67 13.30 0.42
CA ALA A 138 14.37 13.53 1.02
C ALA A 138 13.76 12.19 1.45
N ALA A 139 13.24 12.14 2.67
CA ALA A 139 12.49 11.03 3.22
C ALA A 139 11.18 11.58 3.79
N SER A 140 10.10 10.84 3.55
CA SER A 140 8.80 11.12 4.16
C SER A 140 8.49 10.03 5.17
N THR A 141 8.05 10.43 6.35
CA THR A 141 7.70 9.54 7.44
C THR A 141 6.26 9.82 7.83
N GLU A 142 5.42 8.77 7.77
CA GLU A 142 4.11 8.78 8.41
C GLU A 142 4.28 8.39 9.88
N THR A 143 3.78 9.21 10.79
CA THR A 143 3.87 8.99 12.24
C THR A 143 2.56 8.49 12.83
N ARG A 144 1.44 8.73 12.14
CA ARG A 144 0.13 8.34 12.60
C ARG A 144 -0.83 8.14 11.43
N ALA A 145 -1.62 7.06 11.53
CA ALA A 145 -2.83 6.85 10.76
C ALA A 145 -4.03 6.80 11.70
N THR A 146 -5.04 7.62 11.44
CA THR A 146 -6.33 7.60 12.15
C THR A 146 -7.38 7.02 11.21
N PRO A 147 -7.89 5.79 11.46
CA PRO A 147 -8.89 5.17 10.60
C PRO A 147 -10.14 6.04 10.46
N ILE A 148 -10.63 6.17 9.23
CA ILE A 148 -11.91 6.81 8.93
C ILE A 148 -12.98 5.73 8.81
N GLY A 149 -13.98 5.78 9.70
CA GLY A 149 -15.14 4.91 9.65
C GLY A 149 -16.10 5.28 8.51
N GLN A 150 -17.09 4.41 8.28
CA GLN A 150 -18.22 4.77 7.42
C GLN A 150 -18.99 5.92 8.08
N GLN A 151 -19.27 6.97 7.31
CA GLN A 151 -19.98 8.17 7.74
C GLN A 151 -20.82 8.72 6.58
N ARG A 152 -22.09 8.27 6.47
CA ARG A 152 -22.98 8.60 5.33
C ARG A 152 -23.79 9.89 5.47
N THR A 153 -23.60 10.59 6.57
CA THR A 153 -24.17 11.91 6.84
C THR A 153 -23.03 12.79 7.32
N THR A 154 -23.03 14.09 7.03
CA THR A 154 -21.91 14.98 7.36
C THR A 154 -21.49 14.85 8.83
N GLY A 155 -20.31 14.29 9.03
CA GLY A 155 -19.64 14.18 10.32
C GLY A 155 -18.59 15.26 10.49
N HIS A 156 -17.91 15.25 11.62
CA HIS A 156 -16.83 16.19 11.93
C HIS A 156 -15.60 15.42 12.40
N PHE A 157 -14.47 15.67 11.74
CA PHE A 157 -13.17 15.19 12.16
C PHE A 157 -12.47 16.28 12.99
N SER A 158 -11.79 15.89 14.06
CA SER A 158 -10.95 16.80 14.86
C SER A 158 -9.80 16.03 15.47
N ARG A 159 -8.58 16.52 15.26
CA ARG A 159 -7.37 15.95 15.84
C ARG A 159 -6.37 17.03 16.22
N THR A 160 -5.62 16.78 17.28
CA THR A 160 -4.47 17.60 17.65
C THR A 160 -3.19 16.83 17.33
N LEU A 161 -2.25 17.49 16.68
CA LEU A 161 -0.90 17.01 16.40
C LEU A 161 0.15 18.01 16.91
N THR A 162 1.35 17.52 17.22
CA THR A 162 2.49 18.36 17.60
C THR A 162 3.52 18.36 16.48
N ALA A 163 3.85 19.53 15.93
CA ALA A 163 4.92 19.67 14.94
C ALA A 163 6.30 19.68 15.65
N GLY A 164 7.34 19.20 14.99
CA GLY A 164 8.69 19.17 15.60
C GLY A 164 9.69 18.21 14.98
N CYS A 165 9.25 17.36 14.06
CA CYS A 165 10.09 16.32 13.46
C CYS A 165 10.58 16.68 12.06
N GLY A 166 10.43 17.92 11.63
CA GLY A 166 10.71 18.38 10.27
C GLY A 166 9.47 19.01 9.66
N ASP A 167 9.38 18.96 8.33
CA ASP A 167 8.33 19.58 7.55
C ASP A 167 7.02 18.80 7.77
N THR A 168 6.27 19.20 8.81
CA THR A 168 5.08 18.48 9.28
C THR A 168 3.93 18.64 8.29
N TRP A 169 3.23 17.54 8.01
CA TRP A 169 2.10 17.49 7.08
C TRP A 169 0.98 16.58 7.58
N THR A 170 -0.20 16.75 7.00
CA THR A 170 -1.37 15.90 7.25
C THR A 170 -2.16 15.68 5.97
N GLY A 171 -2.88 14.57 5.85
CA GLY A 171 -3.54 14.21 4.59
C GLY A 171 -4.43 12.97 4.65
N LEU A 172 -4.89 12.53 3.48
CA LEU A 172 -5.74 11.36 3.31
C LEU A 172 -4.95 10.21 2.66
N ARG A 173 -5.07 9.01 3.23
CA ARG A 173 -4.53 7.76 2.66
C ARG A 173 -5.67 6.81 2.32
N LYS A 174 -5.61 6.19 1.14
CA LYS A 174 -6.42 5.04 0.75
C LYS A 174 -5.75 3.75 1.21
N LEU A 175 -6.50 2.88 1.86
CA LEU A 175 -6.01 1.60 2.40
C LEU A 175 -6.09 0.48 1.35
N PRO A 176 -5.16 -0.49 1.36
CA PRO A 176 -5.26 -1.69 0.54
C PRO A 176 -6.50 -2.50 0.91
N GLY A 177 -7.15 -3.13 -0.08
CA GLY A 177 -8.36 -3.92 0.14
C GLY A 177 -9.60 -3.10 0.46
N ALA A 178 -9.57 -1.78 0.26
CA ALA A 178 -10.75 -0.93 0.35
C ALA A 178 -11.88 -1.44 -0.58
N PRO A 179 -13.15 -1.40 -0.15
CA PRO A 179 -14.27 -1.78 -1.01
C PRO A 179 -14.34 -0.95 -2.29
N GLU A 180 -14.83 -1.58 -3.38
CA GLU A 180 -15.24 -0.88 -4.59
C GLU A 180 -16.34 0.15 -4.27
N GLY A 181 -16.40 1.28 -5.00
CA GLY A 181 -17.34 2.37 -4.68
C GLY A 181 -16.92 3.25 -3.52
N ALA A 182 -15.73 3.07 -2.95
CA ALA A 182 -15.32 3.81 -1.77
C ALA A 182 -14.89 5.26 -2.08
N ASP A 183 -15.83 6.18 -1.86
CA ASP A 183 -15.67 7.64 -1.89
C ASP A 183 -15.42 8.25 -0.50
N PHE A 184 -14.67 9.35 -0.49
CA PHE A 184 -14.48 10.26 0.65
C PHE A 184 -14.65 11.72 0.19
N VAL A 185 -15.37 12.52 0.96
CA VAL A 185 -15.59 13.94 0.70
C VAL A 185 -15.27 14.72 1.96
N LEU A 186 -14.54 15.83 1.82
CA LEU A 186 -14.31 16.79 2.90
C LEU A 186 -14.69 18.22 2.51
N ASP A 187 -14.94 19.02 3.54
CA ASP A 187 -15.23 20.44 3.43
C ASP A 187 -14.81 21.18 4.71
N GLY A 188 -14.55 22.49 4.61
CA GLY A 188 -14.22 23.36 5.74
C GLY A 188 -12.92 22.98 6.46
N PHE A 189 -11.89 22.58 5.71
CA PHE A 189 -10.61 22.20 6.27
C PHE A 189 -9.99 23.35 7.05
N THR A 190 -9.69 23.12 8.32
CA THR A 190 -9.23 24.13 9.26
C THR A 190 -8.02 23.62 10.03
N VAL A 191 -6.96 24.44 10.10
CA VAL A 191 -5.81 24.19 10.96
C VAL A 191 -5.62 25.38 11.90
N THR A 192 -5.68 25.15 13.19
CA THR A 192 -5.55 26.17 14.24
C THR A 192 -4.26 25.96 15.03
N ASP A 193 -3.42 26.99 15.15
CA ASP A 193 -2.27 26.97 16.04
C ASP A 193 -2.76 27.10 17.50
N LEU A 194 -2.53 26.07 18.30
CA LEU A 194 -2.88 26.04 19.72
C LEU A 194 -1.76 26.59 20.63
N GLY A 195 -0.68 27.08 20.03
CA GLY A 195 0.52 27.56 20.69
C GLY A 195 1.55 26.46 20.98
N PRO A 196 2.58 26.80 21.78
CA PRO A 196 3.64 25.87 22.15
C PRO A 196 3.09 24.59 22.81
N ALA A 197 3.70 23.46 22.50
CA ALA A 197 3.43 22.18 23.13
C ALA A 197 3.79 22.24 24.63
N PRO A 198 2.90 21.79 25.52
CA PRO A 198 3.25 21.56 26.92
C PRO A 198 4.39 20.56 27.06
N ALA A 199 5.11 20.62 28.18
CA ALA A 199 6.13 19.63 28.51
C ALA A 199 5.52 18.22 28.54
N GLY A 200 6.14 17.27 27.85
CA GLY A 200 5.64 15.89 27.70
C GLY A 200 4.68 15.67 26.52
N GLU A 201 4.32 16.73 25.77
CA GLU A 201 3.56 16.64 24.52
C GLU A 201 4.42 17.01 23.30
N GLU A 202 5.75 16.99 23.43
CA GLU A 202 6.67 17.25 22.33
C GLU A 202 6.51 16.20 21.21
N ALA A 203 6.88 16.59 19.99
CA ALA A 203 6.80 15.69 18.85
C ALA A 203 7.69 14.45 19.05
N VAL A 204 7.12 13.28 18.81
CA VAL A 204 7.81 11.98 18.85
C VAL A 204 8.37 11.71 17.46
N CYS A 205 9.68 11.85 17.29
CA CYS A 205 10.31 11.76 15.98
C CYS A 205 10.88 10.39 15.67
N GLY A 206 11.00 9.50 16.66
CA GLY A 206 11.33 8.10 16.39
C GLY A 206 10.35 7.46 15.41
N THR A 207 10.85 6.53 14.60
CA THR A 207 10.05 5.77 13.63
C THR A 207 10.04 4.29 14.00
N LEU A 208 8.94 3.61 13.66
CA LEU A 208 8.82 2.16 13.84
C LEU A 208 8.13 1.57 12.62
N GLY A 209 8.76 0.58 11.99
CA GLY A 209 8.15 -0.25 10.97
C GLY A 209 8.17 -1.72 11.38
N VAL A 210 7.14 -2.48 11.00
CA VAL A 210 7.06 -3.93 11.23
C VAL A 210 6.76 -4.63 9.91
N ALA A 211 7.47 -5.72 9.64
CA ALA A 211 7.30 -6.52 8.43
C ALA A 211 7.60 -8.00 8.72
N ALA A 212 6.82 -8.89 8.11
CA ALA A 212 7.18 -10.29 7.98
C ALA A 212 8.05 -10.50 6.74
N ASP A 213 8.95 -11.50 6.77
CA ASP A 213 9.75 -11.85 5.59
C ASP A 213 8.88 -12.43 4.44
N ALA A 214 7.66 -12.89 4.75
CA ALA A 214 6.65 -13.33 3.79
C ALA A 214 5.26 -12.84 4.22
N GLU A 215 4.40 -12.54 3.24
CA GLU A 215 2.99 -12.16 3.50
C GLU A 215 2.18 -13.31 4.09
N THR A 216 2.57 -14.57 3.80
CA THR A 216 1.92 -15.77 4.29
C THR A 216 2.82 -16.51 5.28
N LEU A 217 2.31 -16.79 6.48
CA LEU A 217 2.98 -17.54 7.54
C LEU A 217 2.52 -19.00 7.54
N GLU A 218 3.46 -19.95 7.57
CA GLU A 218 3.14 -21.37 7.65
C GLU A 218 2.70 -21.74 9.08
N PRO A 219 1.47 -22.27 9.28
CA PRO A 219 1.00 -22.75 10.57
C PRO A 219 1.90 -23.84 11.16
N GLY A 220 2.18 -23.77 12.46
CA GLY A 220 3.02 -24.73 13.18
C GLY A 220 4.53 -24.60 12.93
N VAL A 221 4.96 -23.69 12.05
CA VAL A 221 6.37 -23.46 11.72
C VAL A 221 6.78 -22.05 12.18
N PRO A 222 7.99 -21.85 12.71
CA PRO A 222 8.50 -20.51 13.02
C PRO A 222 8.75 -19.68 11.74
N ASN A 223 8.16 -18.50 11.66
CA ASN A 223 8.32 -17.53 10.58
C ASN A 223 9.03 -16.27 11.10
N THR A 224 9.79 -15.56 10.26
CA THR A 224 10.54 -14.38 10.70
C THR A 224 9.70 -13.10 10.57
N VAL A 225 9.60 -12.34 11.66
CA VAL A 225 9.02 -10.99 11.70
C VAL A 225 10.03 -10.03 12.28
N LYS A 226 10.20 -8.86 11.67
CA LYS A 226 11.16 -7.84 12.08
C LYS A 226 10.45 -6.52 12.38
N ALA A 227 10.92 -5.83 13.42
CA ALA A 227 10.53 -4.46 13.70
C ALA A 227 11.78 -3.58 13.70
N THR A 228 11.77 -2.50 12.91
CA THR A 228 12.89 -1.57 12.78
C THR A 228 12.52 -0.25 13.41
N PHE A 229 13.29 0.15 14.43
CA PHE A 229 13.23 1.47 15.04
C PHE A 229 14.26 2.38 14.39
N GLY A 230 13.84 3.58 13.99
CA GLY A 230 14.74 4.66 13.57
C GLY A 230 14.71 5.82 14.56
N ASN A 231 15.87 6.35 14.89
CA ASN A 231 15.95 7.53 15.76
C ASN A 231 16.06 8.81 14.91
N ASP A 232 14.91 9.44 14.60
CA ASP A 232 14.91 10.76 13.96
C ASP A 232 14.80 11.89 15.01
N GLU A 233 15.08 11.61 16.28
CA GLU A 233 15.22 12.64 17.31
C GLU A 233 16.53 13.41 17.12
N ALA A 234 16.60 14.64 17.65
CA ALA A 234 17.83 15.42 17.65
C ALA A 234 18.91 14.84 18.60
N SER A 235 18.47 14.05 19.58
CA SER A 235 19.28 13.49 20.66
C SER A 235 19.26 11.96 20.63
N ALA A 236 20.19 11.32 21.33
CA ALA A 236 20.22 9.86 21.41
C ALA A 236 18.96 9.31 22.10
N ALA A 237 18.34 8.31 21.48
CA ALA A 237 17.25 7.55 22.07
C ALA A 237 17.83 6.47 22.98
N THR A 238 17.53 6.51 24.27
CA THR A 238 18.07 5.58 25.27
C THR A 238 17.03 4.56 25.73
N GLY A 239 17.50 3.39 26.14
CA GLY A 239 16.65 2.31 26.66
C GLY A 239 15.57 1.86 25.66
N VAL A 240 15.92 1.84 24.37
CA VAL A 240 15.00 1.44 23.30
C VAL A 240 14.65 -0.03 23.48
N LYS A 241 13.36 -0.33 23.67
CA LYS A 241 12.83 -1.68 23.77
C LYS A 241 11.76 -1.89 22.72
N LEU A 242 11.90 -2.95 21.96
CA LEU A 242 10.93 -3.37 20.95
C LEU A 242 10.16 -4.57 21.49
N ALA A 243 8.86 -4.58 21.25
CA ALA A 243 7.99 -5.72 21.53
C ALA A 243 7.10 -6.00 20.32
N LEU A 244 6.68 -7.24 20.18
CA LEU A 244 5.77 -7.71 19.15
C LEU A 244 4.57 -8.37 19.82
N THR A 245 3.38 -7.90 19.47
CA THR A 245 2.10 -8.48 19.85
C THR A 245 1.58 -9.27 18.66
N VAL A 246 1.21 -10.53 18.92
CA VAL A 246 0.67 -11.46 17.93
C VAL A 246 -0.74 -11.88 18.34
N PRO A 247 -1.55 -12.43 17.41
CA PRO A 247 -2.90 -12.91 17.72
C PRO A 247 -2.93 -13.92 18.87
N GLU A 248 -4.08 -14.05 19.52
CA GLU A 248 -4.27 -15.03 20.59
C GLU A 248 -3.93 -16.45 20.11
N GLY A 249 -3.20 -17.20 20.94
CA GLY A 249 -2.74 -18.56 20.63
C GLY A 249 -1.46 -18.64 19.77
N TRP A 250 -1.05 -17.55 19.12
CA TRP A 250 0.21 -17.52 18.37
C TRP A 250 1.41 -17.36 19.32
N GLN A 251 2.55 -17.89 18.91
CA GLN A 251 3.81 -17.75 19.67
C GLN A 251 4.72 -16.74 18.97
N ALA A 252 5.44 -15.92 19.76
CA ALA A 252 6.44 -14.99 19.25
C ALA A 252 7.67 -14.98 20.17
N GLU A 253 8.78 -15.53 19.69
CA GLU A 253 10.02 -15.64 20.44
C GLU A 253 11.09 -14.70 19.85
N PRO A 254 11.77 -13.86 20.66
CA PRO A 254 12.88 -13.06 20.17
C PRO A 254 13.97 -13.93 19.52
N ALA A 255 14.31 -13.61 18.27
CA ALA A 255 15.37 -14.26 17.49
C ALA A 255 16.71 -13.51 17.54
N GLY A 256 16.77 -12.41 18.30
CA GLY A 256 17.93 -11.54 18.47
C GLY A 256 17.66 -10.45 19.52
N PRO A 257 18.55 -9.45 19.64
CA PRO A 257 18.34 -8.32 20.56
C PRO A 257 17.06 -7.56 20.22
N VAL A 258 16.24 -7.34 21.25
CA VAL A 258 15.03 -6.49 21.20
C VAL A 258 15.10 -5.33 22.18
N ALA A 259 16.24 -5.15 22.85
CA ALA A 259 16.53 -4.03 23.73
C ALA A 259 17.93 -3.47 23.39
N PHE A 260 18.02 -2.14 23.34
CA PHE A 260 19.21 -1.40 22.94
C PHE A 260 19.42 -0.23 23.90
N ASP A 261 20.61 -0.12 24.48
CA ASP A 261 20.89 0.89 25.50
C ASP A 261 20.83 2.32 24.95
N SER A 262 21.31 2.51 23.72
CA SER A 262 21.31 3.80 23.04
C SER A 262 21.32 3.65 21.52
N VAL A 263 20.56 4.49 20.83
CA VAL A 263 20.52 4.62 19.37
C VAL A 263 20.80 6.08 19.03
N ALA A 264 21.89 6.34 18.30
CA ALA A 264 22.30 7.69 17.92
C ALA A 264 21.29 8.35 16.96
N PRO A 265 21.21 9.69 16.90
CA PRO A 265 20.42 10.40 15.88
C PRO A 265 20.75 9.90 14.46
N GLY A 266 19.72 9.65 13.66
CA GLY A 266 19.79 9.09 12.30
C GLY A 266 20.09 7.59 12.22
N ALA A 267 20.40 6.92 13.34
CA ALA A 267 20.68 5.49 13.34
C ALA A 267 19.39 4.66 13.42
N LYS A 268 19.50 3.39 13.00
CA LYS A 268 18.41 2.41 13.04
C LYS A 268 18.86 1.16 13.76
N VAL A 269 17.93 0.50 14.44
CA VAL A 269 18.10 -0.83 15.04
C VAL A 269 16.90 -1.70 14.70
N THR A 270 17.13 -3.01 14.60
CA THR A 270 16.09 -3.97 14.21
C THR A 270 16.00 -5.10 15.22
N GLY A 271 14.82 -5.30 15.77
CA GLY A 271 14.44 -6.50 16.52
C GLY A 271 13.85 -7.55 15.57
N SER A 272 14.02 -8.82 15.91
CA SER A 272 13.52 -9.95 15.12
C SER A 272 12.86 -10.98 16.02
N TRP A 273 11.76 -11.56 15.57
CA TRP A 273 11.00 -12.62 16.24
C TRP A 273 10.78 -13.81 15.31
N ARG A 274 10.76 -14.99 15.92
CA ARG A 274 10.20 -16.21 15.36
C ARG A 274 8.73 -16.29 15.77
N VAL A 275 7.84 -16.07 14.82
CA VAL A 275 6.38 -16.10 14.99
C VAL A 275 5.82 -17.42 14.45
N THR A 276 5.12 -18.16 15.30
CA THR A 276 4.54 -19.46 14.98
C THR A 276 3.02 -19.41 15.16
N PRO A 277 2.22 -19.38 14.08
CA PRO A 277 0.78 -19.60 14.17
C PRO A 277 0.48 -21.02 14.68
N PRO A 278 -0.62 -21.25 15.41
CA PRO A 278 -1.10 -22.60 15.74
C PRO A 278 -1.24 -23.47 14.48
N VAL A 279 -1.01 -24.79 14.60
CA VAL A 279 -1.11 -25.73 13.46
C VAL A 279 -2.50 -25.73 12.82
N ASP A 280 -3.53 -25.46 13.62
CA ASP A 280 -4.94 -25.37 13.26
C ASP A 280 -5.42 -23.93 13.03
N ALA A 281 -4.51 -22.97 12.89
CA ALA A 281 -4.87 -21.58 12.62
C ALA A 281 -5.73 -21.49 11.35
N PRO A 282 -6.93 -20.87 11.41
CA PRO A 282 -7.77 -20.66 10.24
C PRO A 282 -7.04 -19.92 9.13
N TYR A 283 -7.34 -20.24 7.87
CA TYR A 283 -6.95 -19.42 6.73
C TYR A 283 -7.65 -18.06 6.82
N ASP A 284 -6.91 -17.04 7.25
CA ASP A 284 -7.44 -15.69 7.44
C ASP A 284 -6.30 -14.65 7.40
N THR A 285 -6.66 -13.37 7.45
CA THR A 285 -5.74 -12.25 7.65
C THR A 285 -5.65 -11.89 9.13
N TYR A 286 -4.44 -11.77 9.63
CA TYR A 286 -4.13 -11.50 11.03
C TYR A 286 -3.27 -10.24 11.16
N ALA A 287 -3.55 -9.42 12.16
CA ALA A 287 -2.74 -8.25 12.48
C ALA A 287 -1.57 -8.63 13.41
N LEU A 288 -0.39 -8.07 13.13
CA LEU A 288 0.78 -8.09 13.99
C LEU A 288 1.10 -6.65 14.39
N GLU A 289 1.32 -6.40 15.67
CA GLU A 289 1.55 -5.05 16.19
C GLU A 289 2.91 -4.99 16.89
N ALA A 290 3.80 -4.13 16.42
CA ALA A 290 5.05 -3.82 17.09
C ALA A 290 4.90 -2.54 17.95
N THR A 291 5.53 -2.54 19.11
CA THR A 291 5.66 -1.34 19.95
C THR A 291 7.12 -1.06 20.25
N ALA A 292 7.51 0.21 20.25
CA ALA A 292 8.83 0.65 20.71
C ALA A 292 8.66 1.62 21.87
N THR A 293 9.34 1.37 22.99
CA THR A 293 9.45 2.32 24.11
C THR A 293 10.89 2.79 24.23
N TYR A 294 11.10 4.08 24.43
CA TYR A 294 12.44 4.66 24.56
C TYR A 294 12.38 5.98 25.34
N ALA A 295 13.53 6.57 25.65
CA ALA A 295 13.60 7.90 26.26
C ALA A 295 14.49 8.84 25.45
N VAL A 296 14.14 10.12 25.44
CA VAL A 296 14.96 11.21 24.88
C VAL A 296 15.05 12.27 25.97
N GLU A 297 16.28 12.61 26.35
CA GLU A 297 16.53 13.63 27.40
C GLU A 297 15.77 13.37 28.71
N GLY A 298 15.55 12.09 29.03
CA GLY A 298 14.83 11.63 30.23
C GLY A 298 13.31 11.56 30.10
N ALA A 299 12.72 12.06 29.00
CA ALA A 299 11.29 11.93 28.72
C ALA A 299 11.00 10.60 28.00
N GLY A 300 10.11 9.79 28.57
CA GLY A 300 9.69 8.52 27.98
C GLY A 300 8.77 8.71 26.77
N ARG A 301 8.97 7.89 25.74
CA ARG A 301 8.25 7.92 24.46
C ARG A 301 7.79 6.52 24.08
N THR A 302 6.72 6.43 23.30
CA THR A 302 6.18 5.15 22.81
C THR A 302 5.70 5.29 21.37
N LEU A 303 6.02 4.30 20.55
CA LEU A 303 5.58 4.16 19.16
C LEU A 303 4.85 2.83 18.99
N GLY A 304 3.89 2.80 18.08
CA GLY A 304 3.22 1.59 17.61
C GLY A 304 3.27 1.52 16.09
N ALA A 305 3.37 0.31 15.55
CA ALA A 305 3.30 0.03 14.12
C ALA A 305 2.62 -1.32 13.89
N GLY A 306 1.70 -1.38 12.93
CA GLY A 306 0.97 -2.60 12.58
C GLY A 306 1.32 -3.09 11.19
N THR A 307 1.19 -4.40 10.97
CA THR A 307 1.17 -5.02 9.64
C THR A 307 0.19 -6.18 9.64
N SER A 308 -0.23 -6.62 8.46
CA SER A 308 -1.10 -7.77 8.29
C SER A 308 -0.35 -8.92 7.61
N VAL A 309 -0.59 -10.13 8.09
CA VAL A 309 -0.11 -11.38 7.48
C VAL A 309 -1.29 -12.31 7.24
N ARG A 310 -1.12 -13.31 6.38
CA ARG A 310 -2.09 -14.41 6.22
C ARG A 310 -1.49 -15.72 6.69
N THR A 311 -2.32 -16.66 7.08
CA THR A 311 -1.91 -18.08 7.20
C THR A 311 -2.03 -18.77 5.84
N LEU A 312 -1.49 -19.98 5.70
CA LEU A 312 -1.57 -20.73 4.44
C LEU A 312 -3.02 -21.09 4.08
N PRO A 313 -3.39 -21.04 2.78
CA PRO A 313 -4.64 -21.60 2.33
C PRO A 313 -4.68 -23.13 2.55
N PRO A 314 -5.87 -23.73 2.69
CA PRO A 314 -5.98 -25.18 2.73
C PRO A 314 -5.42 -25.79 1.44
N PRO A 315 -4.69 -26.92 1.51
CA PRO A 315 -4.13 -27.53 0.31
C PRO A 315 -5.26 -28.03 -0.61
N PRO A 316 -5.11 -27.92 -1.94
CA PRO A 316 -6.11 -28.40 -2.88
C PRO A 316 -6.38 -29.90 -2.70
N THR A 317 -7.65 -30.28 -2.60
CA THR A 317 -8.07 -31.69 -2.42
C THR A 317 -8.64 -32.31 -3.69
N LYS A 318 -8.73 -31.54 -4.77
CA LYS A 318 -9.24 -31.94 -6.09
C LYS A 318 -8.52 -31.11 -7.14
N ASP A 319 -8.56 -31.57 -8.39
CA ASP A 319 -8.08 -30.78 -9.52
C ASP A 319 -8.68 -29.37 -9.50
N GLY A 320 -7.87 -28.38 -9.85
CA GLY A 320 -8.25 -26.98 -9.86
C GLY A 320 -7.46 -26.18 -10.86
N TRP A 321 -8.10 -25.18 -11.45
CA TRP A 321 -7.41 -24.17 -12.25
C TRP A 321 -6.53 -23.32 -11.35
N ALA A 322 -5.32 -23.00 -11.79
CA ALA A 322 -4.41 -22.15 -11.03
C ALA A 322 -5.07 -20.78 -10.72
N SER A 323 -5.85 -20.26 -11.67
CA SER A 323 -6.62 -19.03 -11.53
C SER A 323 -7.80 -19.09 -10.56
N ASP A 324 -8.20 -20.28 -10.08
CA ASP A 324 -9.21 -20.44 -9.03
C ASP A 324 -8.60 -20.71 -7.65
N LEU A 325 -7.29 -20.96 -7.57
CA LEU A 325 -6.60 -21.25 -6.32
C LEU A 325 -5.99 -19.99 -5.71
N ASP A 326 -5.99 -19.91 -4.39
CA ASP A 326 -5.23 -18.91 -3.65
C ASP A 326 -3.73 -19.20 -3.79
N TRP A 327 -2.96 -18.23 -4.29
CA TRP A 327 -1.51 -18.25 -4.23
C TRP A 327 -1.04 -17.61 -2.92
N THR A 328 0.10 -18.08 -2.42
CA THR A 328 0.73 -17.59 -1.18
C THR A 328 1.62 -16.37 -1.39
N ALA A 329 2.04 -16.13 -2.63
CA ALA A 329 2.79 -14.94 -3.06
C ALA A 329 2.71 -14.81 -4.58
N SER A 330 2.77 -13.58 -5.07
CA SER A 330 2.89 -13.27 -6.49
C SER A 330 3.83 -12.08 -6.70
N GLN A 331 4.68 -12.15 -7.70
CA GLN A 331 5.46 -11.06 -8.24
C GLN A 331 5.22 -11.00 -9.74
N ASN A 332 5.17 -9.80 -10.28
CA ASN A 332 4.97 -9.58 -11.70
C ASN A 332 5.79 -8.35 -12.12
N GLY A 333 6.38 -8.39 -13.32
CA GLY A 333 7.29 -7.36 -13.78
C GLY A 333 6.58 -6.04 -14.12
N TRP A 334 5.31 -6.14 -14.49
CA TRP A 334 4.45 -5.02 -14.81
C TRP A 334 2.99 -5.37 -14.50
N GLY A 335 2.28 -4.51 -13.79
CA GLY A 335 0.90 -4.79 -13.39
C GLY A 335 0.74 -5.94 -12.40
N PRO A 336 -0.49 -6.22 -11.96
CA PRO A 336 -0.79 -7.43 -11.21
C PRO A 336 -0.80 -8.67 -12.10
N VAL A 337 -0.72 -9.85 -11.46
CA VAL A 337 -1.05 -11.12 -12.11
C VAL A 337 -2.56 -11.19 -12.30
N GLU A 338 -2.99 -11.49 -13.51
CA GLU A 338 -4.39 -11.52 -13.90
C GLU A 338 -4.94 -12.94 -13.90
N ARG A 339 -6.17 -13.10 -13.40
CA ARG A 339 -6.88 -14.39 -13.39
C ARG A 339 -7.85 -14.42 -14.58
N ASP A 340 -7.69 -15.45 -15.41
CA ASP A 340 -8.51 -15.71 -16.61
C ASP A 340 -8.52 -14.57 -17.64
N ARG A 341 -7.49 -13.71 -17.59
CA ARG A 341 -7.31 -12.53 -18.44
C ARG A 341 -5.83 -12.32 -18.69
N SER A 342 -5.54 -11.70 -19.84
CA SER A 342 -4.25 -11.13 -20.19
C SER A 342 -3.75 -10.15 -19.14
N ASN A 343 -2.45 -9.91 -19.03
CA ASN A 343 -1.95 -8.75 -18.27
C ASN A 343 -2.34 -7.45 -19.00
N GLY A 344 -3.20 -6.63 -18.39
CA GLY A 344 -3.80 -5.45 -19.02
C GLY A 344 -3.15 -4.13 -18.68
N GLU A 345 -1.87 -4.14 -18.26
CA GLU A 345 -1.08 -3.01 -17.77
C GLU A 345 -1.20 -2.77 -16.25
N ALA A 346 -1.76 -1.66 -15.77
CA ALA A 346 -1.53 -1.19 -14.41
C ALA A 346 -2.62 -1.60 -13.39
N GLY A 347 -3.84 -1.87 -13.85
CA GLY A 347 -4.99 -2.20 -13.02
C GLY A 347 -5.14 -3.71 -12.83
N ALA A 348 -5.97 -4.11 -11.87
CA ALA A 348 -6.44 -5.48 -11.75
C ALA A 348 -7.70 -5.66 -12.60
N GLY A 349 -7.78 -6.73 -13.39
CA GLY A 349 -8.94 -7.08 -14.21
C GLY A 349 -9.13 -6.21 -15.46
N ASP A 350 -8.13 -5.41 -15.83
CA ASP A 350 -8.14 -4.55 -17.02
C ASP A 350 -7.75 -5.30 -18.31
N GLY A 351 -7.21 -6.51 -18.16
CA GLY A 351 -6.84 -7.41 -19.24
C GLY A 351 -7.99 -7.86 -20.14
N GLY A 352 -7.64 -8.02 -21.42
CA GLY A 352 -8.45 -8.73 -22.41
C GLY A 352 -8.41 -10.26 -22.22
N PRO A 353 -9.02 -11.03 -23.13
CA PRO A 353 -8.96 -12.49 -23.09
C PRO A 353 -7.53 -13.01 -23.25
N LEU A 354 -7.17 -14.06 -22.52
CA LEU A 354 -5.91 -14.81 -22.71
C LEU A 354 -5.87 -15.41 -24.11
N LYS A 355 -4.80 -15.14 -24.87
CA LYS A 355 -4.65 -15.64 -26.23
C LYS A 355 -3.20 -15.90 -26.58
N ILE A 356 -2.93 -17.08 -27.11
CA ILE A 356 -1.60 -17.45 -27.60
C ILE A 356 -1.75 -18.05 -29.00
N GLY A 357 -1.08 -17.46 -29.99
CA GLY A 357 -1.07 -17.96 -31.37
C GLY A 357 -2.48 -18.01 -31.99
N GLY A 358 -3.37 -17.09 -31.60
CA GLY A 358 -4.76 -17.03 -32.04
C GLY A 358 -5.75 -17.94 -31.28
N VAL A 359 -5.27 -18.77 -30.35
CA VAL A 359 -6.12 -19.64 -29.51
C VAL A 359 -6.48 -18.91 -28.22
N ALA A 360 -7.78 -18.81 -27.92
CA ALA A 360 -8.28 -18.19 -26.70
C ALA A 360 -8.45 -19.20 -25.56
N TYR A 361 -8.13 -18.78 -24.35
CA TYR A 361 -8.27 -19.60 -23.14
C TYR A 361 -9.24 -18.96 -22.15
N ASP A 362 -10.25 -19.72 -21.73
CA ASP A 362 -11.23 -19.26 -20.72
C ASP A 362 -10.64 -19.30 -19.31
N LYS A 363 -9.62 -20.12 -19.08
CA LYS A 363 -8.98 -20.33 -17.78
C LYS A 363 -7.47 -20.21 -17.91
N GLY A 364 -6.85 -19.46 -17.00
CA GLY A 364 -5.39 -19.29 -17.01
C GLY A 364 -4.92 -18.07 -16.24
N LEU A 365 -3.64 -17.73 -16.38
CA LEU A 365 -3.03 -16.59 -15.72
C LEU A 365 -2.34 -15.69 -16.74
N GLY A 366 -2.64 -14.39 -16.71
CA GLY A 366 -1.92 -13.38 -17.48
C GLY A 366 -0.84 -12.75 -16.62
N THR A 367 0.39 -12.72 -17.14
CA THR A 367 1.56 -12.24 -16.42
C THR A 367 2.41 -11.32 -17.30
N HIS A 368 3.39 -10.66 -16.70
CA HIS A 368 4.41 -9.91 -17.41
C HIS A 368 5.79 -10.23 -16.81
N ALA A 369 6.76 -10.57 -17.65
CA ALA A 369 8.09 -10.96 -17.16
C ALA A 369 8.84 -9.78 -16.48
N PRO A 370 9.70 -10.07 -15.49
CA PRO A 370 9.79 -11.34 -14.77
C PRO A 370 8.57 -11.53 -13.83
N ALA A 371 8.01 -12.73 -13.82
CA ALA A 371 6.88 -13.09 -12.97
C ALA A 371 7.15 -14.35 -12.15
N LYS A 372 6.55 -14.42 -10.96
CA LYS A 372 6.60 -15.59 -10.07
C LYS A 372 5.31 -15.70 -9.28
N ILE A 373 4.67 -16.87 -9.32
CA ILE A 373 3.43 -17.14 -8.57
C ILE A 373 3.62 -18.41 -7.75
N ARG A 374 3.53 -18.30 -6.42
CA ARG A 374 3.80 -19.41 -5.49
C ARG A 374 2.51 -19.98 -4.91
N TYR A 375 2.22 -21.23 -5.20
CA TYR A 375 1.09 -21.99 -4.65
C TYR A 375 1.55 -22.90 -3.51
N TYR A 376 0.68 -23.06 -2.51
CA TYR A 376 0.81 -24.11 -1.50
C TYR A 376 -0.08 -25.30 -1.86
N LEU A 377 0.53 -26.44 -2.09
CA LEU A 377 -0.15 -27.68 -2.48
C LEU A 377 -0.22 -28.71 -1.34
N GLY A 378 0.58 -28.53 -0.28
CA GLY A 378 0.60 -29.43 0.88
C GLY A 378 0.86 -30.90 0.53
N GLY A 379 1.53 -31.19 -0.60
CA GLY A 379 1.80 -32.54 -1.09
C GLY A 379 0.58 -33.28 -1.67
N LYS A 380 -0.51 -32.56 -2.00
CA LYS A 380 -1.78 -33.17 -2.44
C LYS A 380 -1.97 -33.28 -3.95
N CYS A 381 -0.99 -32.81 -4.73
CA CYS A 381 -1.04 -32.78 -6.18
C CYS A 381 0.08 -33.64 -6.79
N THR A 382 -0.14 -34.15 -7.99
CA THR A 382 0.78 -35.02 -8.72
C THR A 382 1.37 -34.35 -9.96
N SER A 383 0.59 -33.51 -10.65
CA SER A 383 1.09 -32.76 -11.81
C SER A 383 0.50 -31.37 -11.92
N PHE A 384 1.21 -30.52 -12.67
CA PHE A 384 0.72 -29.25 -13.17
C PHE A 384 0.82 -29.25 -14.70
N THR A 385 -0.20 -28.74 -15.38
CA THR A 385 -0.24 -28.63 -16.84
C THR A 385 -0.66 -27.23 -17.27
N ALA A 386 -0.08 -26.71 -18.35
CA ALA A 386 -0.48 -25.45 -18.98
C ALA A 386 -0.08 -25.42 -20.47
N GLU A 387 -0.70 -24.54 -21.23
CA GLU A 387 -0.29 -24.12 -22.57
C GLU A 387 0.26 -22.70 -22.44
N VAL A 388 1.56 -22.53 -22.65
CA VAL A 388 2.27 -21.27 -22.32
C VAL A 388 2.80 -20.56 -23.56
N GLY A 389 2.84 -19.23 -23.53
CA GLY A 389 3.38 -18.43 -24.64
C GLY A 389 3.26 -16.93 -24.41
N VAL A 390 3.77 -16.16 -25.38
CA VAL A 390 3.57 -14.70 -25.42
C VAL A 390 2.11 -14.43 -25.78
N ASP A 391 1.48 -13.50 -25.06
CA ASP A 391 0.10 -13.10 -25.31
C ASP A 391 -0.03 -12.37 -26.66
N ASP A 392 -1.08 -12.68 -27.43
CA ASP A 392 -1.38 -12.08 -28.74
C ASP A 392 -1.58 -10.55 -28.70
N VAL A 393 -1.81 -9.93 -27.54
CA VAL A 393 -1.75 -8.47 -27.36
C VAL A 393 -0.40 -7.93 -27.82
N GLN A 394 0.66 -8.74 -27.71
CA GLN A 394 2.01 -8.47 -28.19
C GLN A 394 2.26 -9.13 -29.54
N THR A 395 1.64 -8.57 -30.58
CA THR A 395 1.63 -9.11 -31.95
C THR A 395 2.98 -9.40 -32.61
N THR A 396 4.07 -8.74 -32.21
CA THR A 396 5.38 -8.83 -32.91
C THR A 396 6.60 -8.78 -31.98
N ARG A 397 6.40 -8.68 -30.67
CA ARG A 397 7.45 -8.40 -29.67
C ARG A 397 7.22 -9.22 -28.41
N GLY A 398 8.24 -9.24 -27.56
CA GLY A 398 8.23 -10.03 -26.33
C GLY A 398 8.99 -11.33 -26.55
N SER A 399 9.79 -11.69 -25.55
CA SER A 399 10.50 -12.96 -25.52
C SER A 399 10.55 -13.46 -24.09
N VAL A 400 9.97 -14.63 -23.83
CA VAL A 400 9.79 -15.13 -22.46
C VAL A 400 10.19 -16.59 -22.34
N ARG A 401 10.61 -16.98 -21.13
CA ARG A 401 10.84 -18.38 -20.76
C ARG A 401 10.00 -18.74 -19.56
N PHE A 402 9.22 -19.80 -19.69
CA PHE A 402 8.39 -20.34 -18.62
C PHE A 402 9.14 -21.47 -17.91
N SER A 403 8.99 -21.55 -16.59
CA SER A 403 9.40 -22.73 -15.83
C SER A 403 8.49 -22.97 -14.64
N VAL A 404 8.46 -24.22 -14.19
CA VAL A 404 7.77 -24.62 -12.96
C VAL A 404 8.78 -25.22 -12.03
N THR A 405 8.85 -24.67 -10.82
CA THR A 405 9.67 -25.24 -9.74
C THR A 405 8.77 -25.85 -8.68
N ALA A 406 9.21 -26.96 -8.09
CA ALA A 406 8.53 -27.59 -6.98
C ALA A 406 9.52 -27.76 -5.82
N ASP A 407 9.19 -27.19 -4.65
CA ASP A 407 10.06 -27.08 -3.48
C ASP A 407 11.49 -26.61 -3.83
N GLY A 408 11.57 -25.59 -4.70
CA GLY A 408 12.82 -24.96 -5.13
C GLY A 408 13.60 -25.69 -6.23
N THR A 409 13.09 -26.82 -6.73
CA THR A 409 13.73 -27.56 -7.83
C THR A 409 12.96 -27.34 -9.14
N GLU A 410 13.63 -26.86 -10.20
CA GLU A 410 13.02 -26.75 -11.54
C GLU A 410 12.62 -28.14 -12.04
N LYS A 411 11.34 -28.30 -12.40
CA LYS A 411 10.76 -29.55 -12.88
C LYS A 411 10.63 -29.58 -14.40
N VAL A 412 10.36 -28.42 -14.98
CA VAL A 412 10.22 -28.22 -16.43
C VAL A 412 10.49 -26.77 -16.76
N ALA A 413 10.96 -26.54 -17.98
CA ALA A 413 11.01 -25.22 -18.56
C ALA A 413 10.83 -25.28 -20.08
N SER A 414 10.23 -24.23 -20.63
CA SER A 414 10.08 -24.04 -22.06
C SER A 414 11.42 -23.62 -22.70
N PRO A 415 11.55 -23.72 -24.04
CA PRO A 415 12.47 -22.84 -24.77
C PRO A 415 12.08 -21.35 -24.55
N VAL A 416 12.90 -20.43 -25.05
CA VAL A 416 12.45 -19.03 -25.20
C VAL A 416 11.36 -19.00 -26.26
N LEU A 417 10.22 -18.43 -25.94
CA LEU A 417 9.06 -18.27 -26.80
C LEU A 417 8.90 -16.80 -27.16
N GLY A 418 8.66 -16.50 -28.44
CA GLY A 418 8.35 -15.17 -28.93
C GLY A 418 6.90 -15.02 -29.39
N ALA A 419 6.51 -13.79 -29.73
CA ALA A 419 5.16 -13.42 -30.18
C ALA A 419 4.54 -14.28 -31.30
N ALA A 420 5.37 -14.84 -32.18
CA ALA A 420 4.90 -15.61 -33.34
C ALA A 420 4.85 -17.12 -33.08
N ASP A 421 5.35 -17.58 -31.92
CA ASP A 421 5.38 -19.00 -31.60
C ASP A 421 3.98 -19.47 -31.17
N PRO A 422 3.57 -20.69 -31.55
CA PRO A 422 2.37 -21.30 -31.01
C PRO A 422 2.54 -21.59 -29.51
N ALA A 423 1.43 -21.82 -28.81
CA ALA A 423 1.47 -22.25 -27.42
C ALA A 423 2.31 -23.51 -27.24
N TRP A 424 3.13 -23.51 -26.18
CA TRP A 424 3.97 -24.65 -25.81
C TRP A 424 3.33 -25.44 -24.67
N GLU A 425 3.17 -26.75 -24.86
CA GLU A 425 2.61 -27.62 -23.83
C GLU A 425 3.61 -27.84 -22.69
N LEU A 426 3.25 -27.38 -21.49
CA LEU A 426 4.04 -27.51 -20.28
C LEU A 426 3.41 -28.54 -19.35
N THR A 427 4.16 -29.55 -18.95
CA THR A 427 3.77 -30.51 -17.92
C THR A 427 4.89 -30.65 -16.89
N ALA A 428 4.55 -30.51 -15.61
CA ALA A 428 5.46 -30.64 -14.48
C ALA A 428 5.00 -31.75 -13.53
N ASP A 429 5.92 -32.62 -13.12
CA ASP A 429 5.70 -33.53 -11.99
C ASP A 429 5.94 -32.78 -10.68
N VAL A 430 4.86 -32.60 -9.91
CA VAL A 430 4.84 -31.89 -8.63
C VAL A 430 4.47 -32.83 -7.48
N THR A 431 4.60 -34.15 -7.70
CA THR A 431 4.23 -35.17 -6.73
C THR A 431 4.93 -34.95 -5.39
N GLY A 432 4.12 -34.84 -4.34
CA GLY A 432 4.59 -34.65 -2.96
C GLY A 432 5.11 -33.26 -2.64
N ALA A 433 5.08 -32.32 -3.59
CA ALA A 433 5.56 -30.97 -3.39
C ALA A 433 4.67 -30.19 -2.41
N LYS A 434 5.28 -29.49 -1.46
CA LYS A 434 4.55 -28.56 -0.59
C LYS A 434 4.26 -27.25 -1.30
N TYR A 435 5.24 -26.73 -2.04
CA TYR A 435 5.14 -25.48 -2.76
C TYR A 435 5.49 -25.67 -4.24
N VAL A 436 4.76 -24.98 -5.10
CA VAL A 436 5.05 -24.88 -6.53
C VAL A 436 5.13 -23.41 -6.92
N GLU A 437 6.15 -23.04 -7.68
CA GLU A 437 6.27 -21.71 -8.27
C GLU A 437 6.12 -21.81 -9.79
N LEU A 438 5.18 -21.03 -10.33
CA LEU A 438 5.07 -20.75 -11.76
C LEU A 438 5.93 -19.52 -12.05
N VAL A 439 6.93 -19.64 -12.91
CA VAL A 439 7.94 -18.61 -13.15
C VAL A 439 7.96 -18.22 -14.63
N VAL A 440 8.01 -16.92 -14.89
CA VAL A 440 8.26 -16.35 -16.20
C VAL A 440 9.51 -15.48 -16.11
N GLN A 441 10.48 -15.73 -16.98
CA GLN A 441 11.70 -14.93 -17.11
C GLN A 441 11.71 -14.23 -18.47
N ASP A 442 12.48 -13.16 -18.59
CA ASP A 442 12.80 -12.57 -19.89
C ASP A 442 13.62 -13.56 -20.74
N GLY A 443 13.52 -13.43 -22.07
CA GLY A 443 14.25 -14.26 -23.03
C GLY A 443 15.68 -13.80 -23.30
N GLY A 444 16.20 -12.83 -22.54
CA GLY A 444 17.56 -12.32 -22.63
C GLY A 444 17.71 -10.98 -23.36
N ASP A 445 16.62 -10.33 -23.79
CA ASP A 445 16.61 -9.03 -24.48
C ASP A 445 15.97 -7.89 -23.66
N GLY A 446 15.69 -8.16 -22.37
CA GLY A 446 15.01 -7.24 -21.47
C GLY A 446 13.49 -7.41 -21.54
N ASN A 447 12.77 -6.97 -20.50
CA ASN A 447 11.38 -7.38 -20.31
C ASN A 447 10.32 -6.60 -21.13
N GLY A 448 10.73 -5.83 -22.13
CA GLY A 448 9.80 -4.96 -22.83
C GLY A 448 8.82 -5.75 -23.71
N ASN A 449 7.52 -5.63 -23.46
CA ASN A 449 6.45 -6.35 -24.17
C ASN A 449 6.37 -7.85 -23.81
N ASP A 450 6.87 -8.25 -22.65
CA ASP A 450 6.87 -9.65 -22.20
C ASP A 450 5.56 -10.06 -21.52
N HIS A 451 4.42 -9.80 -22.19
CA HIS A 451 3.13 -10.30 -21.73
C HIS A 451 3.07 -11.80 -21.97
N ALA A 452 2.83 -12.56 -20.91
CA ALA A 452 3.03 -13.99 -20.87
C ALA A 452 1.80 -14.68 -20.28
N ASP A 453 1.24 -15.61 -21.04
CA ASP A 453 0.02 -16.32 -20.69
C ASP A 453 0.32 -17.75 -20.25
N TRP A 454 -0.35 -18.17 -19.18
CA TRP A 454 -0.50 -19.56 -18.77
C TRP A 454 -1.92 -20.03 -19.10
N GLY A 455 -2.16 -20.42 -20.36
CA GLY A 455 -3.44 -20.97 -20.81
C GLY A 455 -3.72 -22.35 -20.22
N ASN A 456 -4.98 -22.64 -19.89
CA ASN A 456 -5.43 -23.91 -19.31
C ASN A 456 -4.61 -24.38 -18.08
N ALA A 457 -4.03 -23.43 -17.32
CA ALA A 457 -3.16 -23.71 -16.19
C ALA A 457 -3.90 -24.48 -15.08
N ARG A 458 -3.51 -25.73 -14.83
CA ARG A 458 -4.26 -26.64 -13.97
C ARG A 458 -3.34 -27.47 -13.08
N PHE A 459 -3.70 -27.56 -11.80
CA PHE A 459 -3.15 -28.53 -10.86
C PHE A 459 -4.02 -29.77 -10.82
N HIS A 460 -3.39 -30.94 -10.86
CA HIS A 460 -4.04 -32.23 -10.73
C HIS A 460 -3.81 -32.79 -9.33
N CYS A 461 -4.87 -32.88 -8.53
CA CYS A 461 -4.82 -33.10 -7.08
C CYS A 461 -5.92 -34.05 -6.61
N GLY A 462 -5.74 -34.63 -5.42
CA GLY A 462 -6.72 -35.52 -4.80
C GLY A 462 -6.49 -37.01 -5.09
N GLY A 463 -5.22 -37.42 -5.13
CA GLY A 463 -4.82 -38.84 -5.12
C GLY A 463 -4.95 -39.52 -3.76
#